data_AF-A0A1B7K5H3-F1
#
_entry.id   AF-A0A1B7K5H3-F1
#
_cell.length_a   1.000
_cell.length_b   1.000
_cell.length_c   1.000
_cell.angle_alpha   90.00
_cell.angle_beta   90.00
_cell.angle_gamma   90.00
#
_symmetry.space_group_name_H-M   'P 1'
#
loop_
_entity.id
_entity.type
_entity.pdbx_description
1 polymer ?
#
loop_
_entity_poly.entity_id
_entity_poly.type
_entity_poly.pdbx_seq_one_letter_code
_entity_poly.pdbx_strand_id
1 'polypeptide(L)' 'MARKTKPLTDTEIKAAKPKDADYQLYDGDGLTLLIKASGSKL' A
#
# COMPACT_ATOMS: atom_id res chain seq x y z
N MET A 1 -1.51 -2.44 23.00
CA MET A 1 -0.19 -2.21 22.36
C MET A 1 -0.45 -1.56 21.02
N ALA A 2 0.26 -0.48 20.65
CA ALA A 2 0.13 0.08 19.30
C ALA A 2 0.56 -0.98 18.28
N ARG A 3 -0.27 -1.25 17.27
CA ARG A 3 0.10 -2.16 16.18
C ARG A 3 1.26 -1.51 15.41
N LYS A 4 2.46 -2.09 15.49
CA LYS A 4 3.57 -1.68 14.63
C LYS A 4 3.26 -2.15 13.21
N THR A 5 3.03 -1.23 12.30
CA THR A 5 2.91 -1.52 10.89
C THR A 5 4.29 -1.83 10.33
N LYS A 6 4.42 -2.97 9.65
CA LYS A 6 5.69 -3.37 9.02
C LYS A 6 5.87 -2.55 7.74
N PRO A 7 7.08 -2.02 7.47
CA PRO A 7 7.38 -1.44 6.17
C PRO A 7 7.14 -2.43 5.03
N LEU A 8 6.56 -1.92 3.96
CA LEU A 8 6.43 -2.55 2.67
C LEU A 8 7.81 -2.73 2.05
N THR A 9 7.99 -3.87 1.42
CA THR A 9 9.14 -4.19 0.60
C THR A 9 8.85 -3.87 -0.85
N ASP A 10 9.90 -3.64 -1.65
CA ASP A 10 9.78 -3.47 -3.10
C ASP A 10 8.95 -4.56 -3.78
N THR A 11 9.08 -5.80 -3.31
CA THR A 11 8.32 -6.94 -3.83
C THR A 11 6.83 -6.82 -3.52
N GLU A 12 6.48 -6.44 -2.29
CA GLU A 12 5.08 -6.19 -1.89
C GLU A 12 4.48 -5.02 -2.70
N ILE A 13 5.23 -3.94 -2.89
CA ILE A 13 4.83 -2.78 -3.71
C ILE A 13 4.62 -3.18 -5.17
N LYS A 14 5.54 -3.94 -5.76
CA LYS A 14 5.45 -4.40 -7.16
C LYS A 14 4.30 -5.38 -7.36
N ALA A 15 4.09 -6.29 -6.41
CA ALA A 15 3.03 -7.30 -6.45
C ALA A 15 1.62 -6.72 -6.22
N ALA A 16 1.50 -5.53 -5.61
CA ALA A 16 0.21 -4.87 -5.42
C ALA A 16 -0.45 -4.56 -6.77
N LYS A 17 -1.69 -5.05 -6.95
CA LYS A 17 -2.49 -4.86 -8.17
C LYS A 17 -3.70 -3.98 -7.92
N PRO A 18 -4.18 -3.23 -8.92
CA PRO A 18 -5.48 -2.56 -8.85
C PRO A 18 -6.60 -3.52 -8.50
N LYS A 19 -7.62 -2.98 -7.84
CA LYS A 19 -8.88 -3.67 -7.51
C LYS A 19 -10.05 -2.81 -8.03
N ASP A 20 -11.27 -3.25 -7.77
CA ASP A 20 -12.49 -2.55 -8.18
C ASP A 20 -12.62 -1.14 -7.57
N ALA A 21 -11.94 -0.88 -6.45
CA ALA A 21 -11.87 0.42 -5.79
C ALA A 21 -10.45 0.72 -5.30
N ASP A 22 -10.18 2.01 -5.12
CA ASP A 22 -8.95 2.52 -4.55
C ASP A 22 -8.73 1.97 -3.14
N TYR A 23 -7.49 1.59 -2.83
CA TYR A 23 -7.14 1.08 -1.50
C TYR A 23 -5.72 1.48 -1.09
N GLN A 24 -5.48 1.50 0.21
CA GLN A 24 -4.20 1.86 0.80
C GLN A 24 -3.47 0.65 1.35
N LEU A 25 -2.15 0.61 1.19
CA LEU A 25 -1.23 -0.25 1.91
C LEU A 25 -0.40 0.63 2.84
N TYR A 26 -0.34 0.27 4.13
CA TYR A 26 0.38 1.06 5.12
C TYR A 26 1.84 0.64 5.20
N ASP A 27 2.75 1.61 5.14
CA ASP A 27 4.21 1.41 5.14
C ASP A 27 4.85 1.71 6.52
N GLY A 28 4.04 2.15 7.49
CA GLY A 28 4.52 2.57 8.81
C GLY A 28 4.76 4.08 8.87
N ASP A 29 4.95 4.59 10.09
CA ASP A 29 5.21 6.02 10.37
C ASP A 29 4.23 7.02 9.72
N GLY A 30 3.00 6.58 9.45
CA GLY A 30 1.97 7.38 8.78
C GLY A 30 2.06 7.41 7.25
N LEU A 31 3.05 6.73 6.66
CA LEU A 31 3.20 6.55 5.22
C LEU A 31 2.27 5.46 4.68
N THR A 32 1.70 5.71 3.52
CA THR A 32 0.83 4.78 2.80
C THR A 32 1.10 4.81 1.32
N LEU A 33 0.97 3.65 0.67
CA LEU A 33 0.89 3.51 -0.78
C LEU A 33 -0.58 3.43 -1.20
N LEU A 34 -1.05 4.37 -2.02
CA LEU A 34 -2.37 4.35 -2.63
C LEU A 34 -2.33 3.60 -3.95
N ILE A 35 -3.10 2.51 -4.04
CA ILE A 35 -3.32 1.78 -5.28
C ILE A 35 -4.65 2.22 -5.86
N LYS A 36 -4.61 2.91 -7.00
CA LYS A 36 -5.80 3.33 -7.71
C LYS A 36 -6.37 2.18 -8.55
N ALA A 37 -7.70 2.14 -8.68
CA ALA A 37 -8.38 1.24 -9.62
C ALA A 37 -7.90 1.47 -11.07
N SER A 38 -7.40 2.66 -11.39
CA SER A 38 -6.85 3.03 -12.70
C SER A 38 -5.48 2.39 -13.04
N GLY A 39 -4.81 1.71 -12.10
CA GLY A 39 -3.46 1.20 -12.33
C GLY A 39 -2.34 1.98 -11.67
N SER A 40 -2.59 3.25 -11.32
CA SER A 40 -1.57 4.11 -10.72
C SER A 40 -1.28 3.73 -9.27
N LYS A 41 -0.01 3.90 -8.88
CA LYS A 41 0.48 3.74 -7.50
C LYS A 41 1.05 5.10 -7.05
N LEU A 42 0.59 5.60 -5.91
CA LEU A 42 0.93 6.94 -5.38
C LEU A 42 1.39 6.86 -3.93
#